data_AF-A0A6L7KQN6-F1
#
_entry.id   AF-A0A6L7KQN6-F1
#
_cell.length_a   1.000
_cell.length_b   1.000
_cell.length_c   1.000
_cell.angle_alpha   90.00
_cell.angle_beta   90.00
_cell.angle_gamma   90.00
#
_symmetry.space_group_name_H-M   'P 1'
#
loop_
_entity.id
_entity.type
_entity.pdbx_description
1 polymer ?
#
loop_
_entity_poly.entity_id
_entity_poly.type
_entity_poly.pdbx_seq_one_letter_code
_entity_poly.pdbx_strand_id
1 'polypeptide(L)'
;IFACAGVSRPGVTVKTRDTETASMLMEAGIGARAPYFHKSWILLPEDVADDELRHRLVTSYDLVRAGLTRKVRATLPERKD
;
A
#
# COMPACT_ATOMS: atom_id res chain seq x y z
N ILE A 1 9.83 -1.60 2.17
CA ILE A 1 9.01 -1.48 0.93
C ILE A 1 7.63 -0.97 1.32
N PHE A 2 7.05 -0.03 0.56
CA PHE A 2 5.68 0.47 0.76
C PHE A 2 4.78 0.17 -0.45
N ALA A 3 5.36 0.11 -1.65
CA ALA A 3 4.68 -0.34 -2.86
C ALA A 3 5.60 -1.28 -3.66
N CYS A 4 4.99 -2.18 -4.42
CA CYS A 4 5.67 -3.03 -5.40
C CYS A 4 4.84 -3.08 -6.69
N ALA A 5 5.45 -2.77 -7.82
CA ALA A 5 4.87 -2.93 -9.14
C ALA A 5 5.78 -3.88 -9.95
N GLY A 6 5.18 -4.76 -10.75
CA GLY A 6 5.93 -5.79 -11.46
C GLY A 6 5.38 -6.06 -12.85
N VAL A 7 6.27 -6.46 -13.77
CA VAL A 7 5.90 -6.75 -15.17
C VAL A 7 5.07 -8.03 -15.29
N SER A 8 5.34 -9.04 -14.46
CA SER A 8 4.65 -10.34 -14.52
C SER A 8 3.28 -10.37 -13.83
N ARG A 9 2.96 -9.33 -13.03
CA ARG A 9 1.65 -9.15 -12.40
C ARG A 9 1.27 -7.67 -12.49
N PRO A 10 0.49 -7.31 -13.52
CA PRO A 10 0.07 -5.92 -13.71
C PRO A 10 -0.63 -5.38 -12.46
N GLY A 11 -0.42 -4.09 -12.18
CA GLY A 11 -0.95 -3.40 -11.01
C GLY A 11 0.09 -3.08 -9.93
N VAL A 12 -0.40 -2.59 -8.80
CA VAL A 12 0.44 -2.08 -7.70
C VAL A 12 0.05 -2.73 -6.38
N THR A 13 0.99 -3.42 -5.75
CA THR A 13 0.81 -4.01 -4.43
C THR A 13 1.13 -2.99 -3.33
N VAL A 14 0.22 -2.78 -2.39
CA VAL A 14 0.33 -1.79 -1.31
C VAL A 14 -0.02 -2.38 0.06
N LYS A 15 0.61 -1.84 1.11
CA LYS A 15 0.33 -2.18 2.51
C LYS A 15 -0.92 -1.46 3.01
N THR A 16 -1.78 -2.20 3.71
CA THR A 16 -2.91 -1.66 4.49
C THR A 16 -2.59 -1.67 5.98
N ARG A 17 -3.44 -1.03 6.79
CA ARG A 17 -3.24 -0.91 8.25
C ARG A 17 -3.15 -2.28 8.94
N ASP A 18 -4.04 -3.19 8.55
CA ASP A 18 -4.25 -4.50 9.17
C ASP A 18 -4.94 -5.45 8.18
N THR A 19 -5.09 -6.72 8.57
CA THR A 19 -5.72 -7.74 7.73
C THR A 19 -7.22 -7.51 7.52
N GLU A 20 -7.89 -6.86 8.47
CA GLU A 20 -9.31 -6.53 8.38
C GLU A 20 -9.56 -5.50 7.28
N THR A 21 -8.77 -4.42 7.27
CA THR A 21 -8.81 -3.39 6.22
C THR A 21 -8.53 -4.00 4.85
N ALA A 22 -7.56 -4.93 4.76
CA ALA A 22 -7.27 -5.63 3.52
C ALA A 22 -8.49 -6.46 3.04
N SER A 23 -9.16 -7.20 3.93
CA SER A 23 -10.36 -7.98 3.57
C SER A 23 -11.48 -7.08 3.09
N MET A 24 -11.77 -6.00 3.84
CA MET A 24 -12.80 -5.03 3.50
C MET A 24 -12.58 -4.42 2.10
N LEU A 25 -11.35 -4.04 1.75
CA LEU A 25 -11.04 -3.49 0.43
C LEU A 25 -11.19 -4.52 -0.69
N MET A 26 -10.85 -5.79 -0.44
CA MET A 26 -11.06 -6.86 -1.41
C MET A 26 -12.56 -7.15 -1.61
N GLU A 27 -13.33 -7.17 -0.52
CA GLU A 27 -14.79 -7.36 -0.56
C GLU A 27 -15.50 -6.22 -1.29
N ALA A 28 -15.01 -4.99 -1.15
CA ALA A 28 -15.50 -3.82 -1.89
C ALA A 28 -15.05 -3.79 -3.36
N GLY A 29 -14.27 -4.77 -3.83
CA GLY A 29 -13.78 -4.84 -5.21
C GLY A 29 -12.64 -3.87 -5.55
N ILE A 30 -12.04 -3.22 -4.56
CA ILE A 30 -10.95 -2.24 -4.77
C ILE A 30 -9.63 -2.92 -5.14
N GLY A 31 -9.40 -4.13 -4.64
CA GLY A 31 -8.17 -4.87 -4.90
C GLY A 31 -8.32 -6.36 -4.70
N ALA A 32 -7.24 -7.08 -4.98
CA ALA A 32 -7.16 -8.51 -4.85
C ALA A 32 -6.07 -8.92 -3.85
N ARG A 33 -6.01 -10.22 -3.55
CA ARG A 33 -4.93 -10.80 -2.76
C ARG A 33 -3.58 -10.55 -3.42
N ALA A 34 -2.64 -9.96 -2.68
CA ALA A 34 -1.24 -9.81 -3.11
C ALA A 34 -0.46 -11.13 -2.91
N PRO A 35 -0.06 -11.85 -3.97
CA PRO A 35 0.69 -13.10 -3.83
C PRO A 35 2.07 -12.84 -3.21
N TYR A 36 2.55 -13.75 -2.35
CA TYR A 36 3.84 -13.66 -1.63
C TYR A 36 3.95 -12.56 -0.57
N PHE A 37 2.95 -11.70 -0.43
CA PHE A 37 2.90 -10.70 0.63
C PHE A 37 2.07 -11.20 1.82
N HIS A 38 2.29 -10.57 2.98
CA HIS A 38 1.47 -10.78 4.16
C HIS A 38 0.00 -10.40 3.89
N LYS A 39 -0.96 -11.00 4.60
CA LYS A 39 -2.42 -10.80 4.39
C LYS A 39 -2.89 -9.35 4.54
N SER A 40 -2.11 -8.48 5.16
CA SER A 40 -2.37 -7.03 5.25
C SER A 40 -1.96 -6.25 4.00
N TRP A 41 -1.67 -6.92 2.88
CA TRP A 41 -1.30 -6.30 1.62
C TRP A 41 -2.30 -6.68 0.53
N ILE A 42 -2.61 -5.72 -0.33
CA ILE A 42 -3.54 -5.88 -1.45
C ILE A 42 -2.84 -5.54 -2.75
N LEU A 43 -3.26 -6.18 -3.84
CA LEU A 43 -2.91 -5.84 -5.21
C LEU A 43 -4.01 -4.96 -5.78
N LEU A 44 -3.69 -3.70 -6.10
CA LEU A 44 -4.57 -2.83 -6.86
C LEU A 44 -4.45 -3.18 -8.35
N PRO A 45 -5.57 -3.29 -9.09
CA PRO A 45 -5.54 -3.54 -10.53
C PRO A 45 -5.03 -2.30 -11.29
N GLU A 46 -4.68 -2.45 -12.57
CA GLU A 46 -4.15 -1.34 -13.38
C GLU A 46 -5.18 -0.27 -13.72
N ASP A 47 -6.46 -0.64 -13.72
CA ASP A 47 -7.60 0.22 -14.02
C ASP A 47 -8.22 0.84 -12.75
N VAL A 48 -7.57 0.70 -11.59
CA VAL A 48 -7.99 1.40 -10.38
C VAL A 48 -7.99 2.90 -10.61
N ALA A 49 -8.99 3.61 -10.09
CA ALA A 49 -9.09 5.06 -10.24
C ALA A 49 -7.87 5.78 -9.63
N ASP A 50 -7.42 6.86 -10.27
CA ASP A 50 -6.20 7.58 -9.89
C ASP A 50 -6.23 8.16 -8.46
N ASP A 51 -7.40 8.60 -8.01
CA ASP A 51 -7.62 9.12 -6.67
C ASP A 51 -7.49 8.01 -5.61
N GLU A 52 -8.07 6.85 -5.90
CA GLU A 52 -7.96 5.65 -5.07
C GLU A 52 -6.51 5.13 -5.06
N LEU A 53 -5.84 5.05 -6.21
CA LEU A 53 -4.43 4.68 -6.32
C LEU A 53 -3.56 5.59 -5.47
N ARG A 54 -3.72 6.91 -5.63
CA ARG A 54 -2.99 7.92 -4.86
C ARG A 54 -3.23 7.75 -3.38
N HIS A 55 -4.49 7.65 -2.97
CA HIS A 55 -4.86 7.50 -1.56
C HIS A 55 -4.21 6.26 -0.94
N ARG A 56 -4.22 5.13 -1.64
CA ARG A 56 -3.64 3.88 -1.14
C ARG A 56 -2.12 3.91 -1.11
N LEU A 57 -1.47 4.47 -2.13
CA LEU A 57 -0.01 4.66 -2.14
C LEU A 57 0.46 5.54 -0.98
N VAL A 58 -0.22 6.68 -0.79
CA VAL A 58 0.07 7.63 0.29
C VAL A 58 -0.11 6.98 1.66
N THR A 59 -1.25 6.33 1.88
CA THR A 59 -1.54 5.64 3.14
C THR A 59 -0.50 4.56 3.43
N SER A 60 -0.13 3.78 2.41
CA SER A 60 0.88 2.74 2.55
C SER A 60 2.26 3.28 2.90
N TYR A 61 2.66 4.37 2.23
CA TYR A 61 3.90 5.08 2.54
C TYR A 61 3.90 5.58 3.99
N ASP A 62 2.83 6.21 4.44
CA ASP A 62 2.73 6.75 5.79
C ASP A 62 2.76 5.65 6.87
N LEU A 63 2.09 4.52 6.64
CA LEU A 63 2.16 3.35 7.52
C LEU A 63 3.58 2.78 7.63
N VAL A 64 4.28 2.63 6.51
CA VAL A 64 5.65 2.12 6.51
C VAL A 64 6.61 3.13 7.14
N ARG A 65 6.47 4.42 6.80
CA ARG A 65 7.27 5.50 7.37
C ARG A 65 7.11 5.56 8.89
N ALA A 66 5.87 5.44 9.41
CA ALA A 66 5.58 5.42 10.84
C ALA A 66 6.19 4.22 11.56
N GLY A 67 6.39 3.08 10.88
CA GLY A 67 7.06 1.90 11.43
C GLY A 67 8.59 2.01 11.52
N LEU A 68 9.21 3.00 10.87
CA LEU A 68 10.67 3.19 10.92
C LEU A 68 11.12 3.74 12.28
N THR A 69 12.34 3.41 12.69
CA THR A 69 12.93 3.96 13.91
C THR A 69 13.08 5.48 13.80
N ARG A 70 13.10 6.18 14.95
CA ARG A 70 13.27 7.64 14.98
C ARG A 70 14.52 8.10 14.23
N LYS A 71 15.63 7.34 14.35
CA LYS A 71 16.90 7.63 13.66
C LYS A 71 16.74 7.60 12.14
N VAL A 72 16.06 6.58 11.60
CA VAL A 72 15.83 6.48 10.15
C VAL A 72 14.83 7.53 9.67
N ARG A 73 13.74 7.78 10.41
CA ARG A 73 12.77 8.82 10.03
C ARG A 73 13.41 10.22 9.97
N ALA A 74 14.37 10.51 10.85
CA ALA A 74 15.06 11.80 10.86
C ALA A 74 15.94 12.04 9.62
N THR A 75 16.28 11.00 8.86
CA THR A 75 17.01 11.16 7.58
C THR A 75 16.09 11.36 6.38
N LEU A 76 14.77 11.29 6.58
CA LEU A 76 13.79 11.49 5.52
C LEU A 76 13.33 12.95 5.50
N PRO A 77 13.00 13.51 4.31
CA PRO A 77 12.38 14.82 4.21
C PRO A 77 11.11 14.91 5.07
N GLU A 78 10.78 16.12 5.51
CA GLU A 78 9.52 16.39 6.20
C GLU A 78 8.34 15.92 5.35
N ARG A 79 7.37 15.28 6.01
CA ARG A 79 6.16 14.83 5.34
C ARG A 79 5.27 16.05 5.14
N LYS A 80 5.11 16.47 3.87
CA LYS A 80 4.13 17.47 3.48
C LYS A 80 2.77 16.80 3.33
N ASP A 81 1.69 17.51 3.65
CA ASP A 81 0.31 17.02 3.45
C ASP A 81 -0.01 16.85 1.96
#